data_AF-A0A9X1XC12-F1
#
_entry.id   AF-A0A9X1XC12-F1
#
_cell.length_a   1.000
_cell.length_b   1.000
_cell.length_c   1.000
_cell.angle_alpha   90.00
_cell.angle_beta   90.00
_cell.angle_gamma   90.00
#
_symmetry.space_group_name_H-M   'P 1'
#
loop_
_entity.id
_entity.type
_entity.pdbx_description
1 polymer ?
#
loop_
_entity_poly.entity_id
_entity_poly.type
_entity_poly.pdbx_seq_one_letter_code
_entity_poly.pdbx_strand_id
1 'polypeptide(L)'
;MKKTTESGFTLVEVLISFTILIILTAAVSRFFLQANAYSEQNNKKLVAVNLARQIVEAVEASPPKDVTALTPAVQQAANMNYDTCVQTSLLTQDQCSGFYKHLINNTNYTVKLLITNGQTDEWNEKLVPFTARVDYNDGRDRFVTVEGNYLNTKWKGTSTP
;
A
#
# COMPACT_ATOMS: atom_id res chain seq x y z
N MET A 1 -4.12 76.11 -5.99
CA MET A 1 -3.25 74.91 -5.86
C MET A 1 -3.79 74.09 -4.68
N LYS A 2 -4.45 72.95 -4.93
CA LYS A 2 -5.10 72.15 -3.89
C LYS A 2 -4.03 71.24 -3.26
N LYS A 3 -3.61 71.51 -2.02
CA LYS A 3 -2.72 70.60 -1.28
C LYS A 3 -3.54 69.37 -0.88
N THR A 4 -3.21 68.21 -1.44
CA THR A 4 -3.67 66.92 -0.94
C THR A 4 -2.88 66.61 0.34
N THR A 5 -3.58 66.55 1.46
CA THR A 5 -2.99 66.14 2.74
C THR A 5 -2.89 64.63 2.75
N GLU A 6 -1.69 64.10 2.53
CA GLU A 6 -1.40 62.67 2.70
C GLU A 6 -1.36 62.37 4.21
N SER A 7 -2.42 61.78 4.77
CA SER A 7 -2.40 61.26 6.14
C SER A 7 -1.67 59.91 6.13
N GLY A 8 -0.44 59.89 6.64
CA GLY A 8 0.32 58.66 6.83
C GLY A 8 -0.27 57.77 7.94
N PHE A 9 -0.01 56.47 7.86
CA PHE A 9 -0.41 55.50 8.88
C PHE A 9 0.25 55.80 10.23
N THR A 10 -0.52 55.66 11.31
CA THR A 10 0.06 55.74 12.66
C THR A 10 0.83 54.45 12.98
N LEU A 11 1.86 54.56 13.83
CA LEU A 11 2.63 53.39 14.28
C LEU A 11 1.73 52.29 14.87
N VAL A 12 0.70 52.68 15.62
CA VAL A 12 -0.25 51.76 16.27
C VAL A 12 -1.07 51.00 15.24
N GLU A 13 -1.50 51.65 14.17
CA GLU A 13 -2.30 51.02 13.11
C GLU A 13 -1.48 49.98 12.33
N VAL A 14 -0.21 50.29 12.06
CA VAL A 14 0.73 49.33 11.46
C VAL A 14 0.97 48.14 12.39
N LEU A 15 1.14 48.40 13.69
CA LEU A 15 1.36 47.36 14.70
C LEU A 15 0.18 46.38 14.79
N ILE A 16 -1.05 46.92 14.82
CA ILE A 16 -2.28 46.10 14.87
C ILE A 16 -2.41 45.27 13.59
N SER A 17 -2.16 45.87 12.42
CA SER A 17 -2.23 45.18 11.13
C SER A 17 -1.22 44.03 11.05
N PHE A 18 0.01 44.26 11.52
CA PHE A 18 1.06 43.24 11.54
C PHE A 18 0.73 42.11 12.54
N THR A 19 0.14 42.45 13.69
CA THR A 19 -0.29 41.46 14.69
C THR A 19 -1.36 40.53 14.12
N ILE A 20 -2.37 41.10 13.44
CA ILE A 20 -3.42 40.31 12.79
C ILE A 20 -2.81 39.43 11.69
N LEU A 21 -1.90 39.98 10.88
CA LEU A 21 -1.21 39.22 9.84
C LEU A 21 -0.46 38.01 10.40
N ILE A 22 0.30 38.18 11.49
CA ILE A 22 1.03 37.08 12.14
C ILE A 22 0.06 35.98 12.59
N ILE A 23 -1.05 36.34 13.23
CA ILE A 23 -2.03 35.36 13.71
C ILE A 23 -2.60 34.56 12.53
N LEU A 24 -2.95 35.23 11.43
CA LEU A 24 -3.47 34.58 10.23
C LEU A 24 -2.43 33.68 9.57
N THR A 25 -1.20 34.16 9.39
CA THR A 25 -0.12 33.37 8.78
C THR A 25 0.22 32.15 9.64
N ALA A 26 0.25 32.29 10.97
CA ALA A 26 0.48 31.18 11.88
C ALA A 26 -0.64 30.12 11.79
N ALA A 27 -1.90 30.55 11.70
CA ALA A 27 -3.02 29.65 11.51
C ALA A 27 -2.91 28.87 10.18
N VAL A 28 -2.71 29.57 9.06
CA VAL A 28 -2.56 28.95 7.73
C VAL A 28 -1.36 28.00 7.68
N SER A 29 -0.25 28.37 8.30
CA SER A 29 0.94 27.51 8.37
C SER A 29 0.65 26.18 9.05
N ARG A 30 -0.14 26.17 10.14
CA ARG A 30 -0.55 24.93 10.81
C ARG A 30 -1.44 24.06 9.91
N PHE A 31 -2.32 24.66 9.12
CA PHE A 31 -3.11 23.91 8.14
C PHE A 31 -2.21 23.31 7.05
N PHE A 32 -1.22 24.06 6.57
CA PHE A 32 -0.29 23.59 5.55
C PHE A 32 0.55 22.40 6.04
N LEU A 33 1.09 22.47 7.26
CA LEU A 33 1.83 21.36 7.86
C LEU A 33 0.97 20.09 7.97
N GLN A 34 -0.29 20.23 8.40
CA GLN A 34 -1.22 19.10 8.47
C GLN A 34 -1.53 18.54 7.08
N ALA A 35 -1.82 19.39 6.11
CA ALA A 35 -2.10 18.97 4.74
C ALA A 35 -0.93 18.20 4.11
N ASN A 36 0.30 18.67 4.34
CA ASN A 36 1.50 17.97 3.88
C ASN A 36 1.66 16.60 4.55
N ALA A 37 1.46 16.53 5.87
CA ALA A 37 1.48 15.25 6.58
C ALA A 37 0.46 14.27 5.97
N TYR A 38 -0.80 14.68 5.78
CA TYR A 38 -1.82 13.86 5.14
C TYR A 38 -1.47 13.44 3.70
N SER A 39 -0.86 14.33 2.93
CA SER A 39 -0.40 14.03 1.56
C SER A 39 0.66 12.92 1.56
N GLU A 40 1.61 12.96 2.50
CA GLU A 40 2.61 11.92 2.67
C GLU A 40 1.98 10.56 3.03
N GLN A 41 1.04 10.53 3.97
CA GLN A 41 0.33 9.29 4.36
C GLN A 41 -0.44 8.70 3.17
N ASN A 42 -1.12 9.57 2.42
CA ASN A 42 -1.88 9.17 1.24
C ASN A 42 -0.97 8.64 0.13
N ASN A 43 0.22 9.21 -0.05
CA ASN A 43 1.21 8.70 -0.99
C ASN A 43 1.64 7.28 -0.62
N LYS A 44 1.99 7.04 0.65
CA LYS A 44 2.38 5.71 1.14
C LYS A 44 1.27 4.69 0.93
N LYS A 45 0.01 5.07 1.22
CA LYS A 45 -1.16 4.23 0.98
C LYS A 45 -1.37 3.95 -0.51
N LEU A 46 -1.20 4.94 -1.38
CA LEU A 46 -1.33 4.77 -2.83
C LEU A 46 -0.27 3.79 -3.36
N VAL A 47 0.97 3.92 -2.90
CA VAL A 47 2.06 2.97 -3.22
C VAL A 47 1.68 1.57 -2.76
N ALA A 48 1.20 1.41 -1.53
CA ALA A 48 0.78 0.11 -1.00
C ALA A 48 -0.32 -0.53 -1.85
N VAL A 49 -1.34 0.24 -2.26
CA VAL A 49 -2.45 -0.25 -3.10
C VAL A 49 -1.95 -0.63 -4.49
N ASN A 50 -1.11 0.21 -5.11
CA ASN A 50 -0.56 -0.08 -6.42
C ASN A 50 0.33 -1.33 -6.40
N LEU A 51 1.14 -1.47 -5.35
CA LEU A 51 1.95 -2.67 -5.14
C LEU A 51 1.08 -3.90 -4.95
N ALA A 52 0.04 -3.84 -4.11
CA ALA A 52 -0.91 -4.94 -3.91
C ALA A 52 -1.58 -5.37 -5.22
N ARG A 53 -1.97 -4.42 -6.08
CA ARG A 53 -2.52 -4.72 -7.41
C ARG A 53 -1.51 -5.40 -8.33
N GLN A 54 -0.28 -4.90 -8.39
CA GLN A 54 0.80 -5.53 -9.17
C GLN A 54 1.06 -6.97 -8.70
N ILE A 55 1.01 -7.21 -7.39
CA ILE A 55 1.15 -8.56 -6.82
C ILE A 55 -0.03 -9.44 -7.25
N VAL A 56 -1.26 -8.93 -7.19
CA VAL A 56 -2.43 -9.67 -7.67
C VAL A 56 -2.24 -10.04 -9.14
N GLU A 57 -1.97 -9.06 -10.01
CA GLU A 57 -1.75 -9.29 -11.45
C GLU A 57 -0.64 -10.32 -11.70
N ALA A 58 0.47 -10.24 -10.96
CA ALA A 58 1.57 -11.18 -11.08
C ALA A 58 1.18 -12.62 -10.66
N VAL A 59 0.43 -12.77 -9.57
CA VAL A 59 -0.04 -14.06 -9.08
C VAL A 59 -1.10 -14.66 -10.00
N GLU A 60 -2.00 -13.84 -10.55
CA GLU A 60 -3.01 -14.30 -11.51
C GLU A 60 -2.37 -14.78 -12.82
N ALA A 61 -1.36 -14.06 -13.31
CA ALA A 61 -0.63 -14.43 -14.53
C ALA A 61 0.25 -15.68 -14.32
N SER A 62 1.00 -15.73 -13.23
CA SER A 62 1.87 -16.85 -12.91
C SER A 62 2.03 -16.99 -11.39
N PRO A 63 1.19 -17.80 -10.74
CA PRO A 63 1.25 -17.94 -9.29
C PRO A 63 2.63 -18.49 -8.87
N PRO A 64 3.24 -17.92 -7.81
CA PRO A 64 4.54 -18.35 -7.32
C PRO A 64 4.63 -19.86 -7.03
N LYS A 65 5.82 -20.43 -7.17
CA LYS A 65 6.04 -21.87 -6.97
C LYS A 65 5.75 -22.29 -5.53
N ASP A 66 6.07 -21.45 -4.56
CA ASP A 66 5.74 -21.62 -3.14
C ASP A 66 4.23 -21.58 -2.88
N VAL A 67 3.46 -20.81 -3.66
CA VAL A 67 1.98 -20.80 -3.59
C VAL A 67 1.37 -22.07 -4.20
N THR A 68 2.00 -22.64 -5.23
CA THR A 68 1.44 -23.77 -6.00
C THR A 68 1.93 -25.15 -5.59
N ALA A 69 3.06 -25.25 -4.89
CA ALA A 69 3.71 -26.52 -4.53
C ALA A 69 3.25 -27.13 -3.20
N LEU A 70 2.34 -26.47 -2.48
CA LEU A 70 1.92 -26.90 -1.16
C LEU A 70 0.77 -27.92 -1.24
N THR A 71 0.86 -28.99 -0.44
CA THR A 71 -0.19 -30.00 -0.33
C THR A 71 -1.53 -29.39 0.15
N PRO A 72 -2.69 -30.02 -0.12
CA PRO A 72 -4.00 -29.49 0.30
C PRO A 72 -4.15 -29.25 1.81
N ALA A 73 -3.28 -29.85 2.63
CA ALA A 73 -3.24 -29.64 4.09
C ALA A 73 -2.60 -28.31 4.50
N VAL A 74 -1.70 -27.75 3.68
CA VAL A 74 -1.06 -26.44 3.93
C VAL A 74 -1.83 -25.33 3.21
N GLN A 75 -2.49 -25.64 2.09
CA GLN A 75 -3.35 -24.69 1.36
C GLN A 75 -4.55 -24.18 2.18
N GLN A 76 -4.97 -24.89 3.24
CA GLN A 76 -6.19 -24.59 3.99
C GLN A 76 -6.16 -23.30 4.83
N ALA A 77 -4.99 -22.70 5.09
CA ALA A 77 -4.88 -21.40 5.76
C ALA A 77 -3.47 -20.78 5.61
N ALA A 78 -2.76 -21.07 4.52
CA ALA A 78 -1.38 -20.60 4.37
C ALA A 78 -1.34 -19.09 4.11
N ASN A 79 -1.09 -18.34 5.18
CA ASN A 79 -0.59 -16.98 5.13
C ASN A 79 0.82 -17.00 4.51
N MET A 80 0.91 -17.04 3.19
CA MET A 80 2.18 -17.02 2.47
C MET A 80 2.85 -15.67 2.66
N ASN A 81 4.06 -15.69 3.15
CA ASN A 81 4.86 -14.52 3.45
C ASN A 81 6.34 -14.84 3.25
N TYR A 82 7.21 -13.87 3.54
CA TYR A 82 8.65 -14.05 3.44
C TYR A 82 9.18 -15.26 4.22
N ASP A 83 8.76 -15.45 5.47
CA ASP A 83 9.27 -16.50 6.33
C ASP A 83 8.84 -17.88 5.82
N THR A 84 7.58 -18.02 5.41
CA THR A 84 7.09 -19.27 4.81
C THR A 84 7.79 -19.56 3.49
N CYS A 85 8.05 -18.54 2.66
CA CYS A 85 8.80 -18.69 1.41
C CYS A 85 10.19 -19.28 1.65
N VAL A 86 10.94 -18.71 2.60
CA VAL A 86 12.28 -19.21 2.95
C VAL A 86 12.24 -20.62 3.53
N GLN A 87 11.23 -20.94 4.35
CA GLN A 87 11.09 -22.26 4.96
C GLN A 87 10.78 -23.38 3.94
N THR A 88 10.02 -23.08 2.87
CA THR A 88 9.70 -24.09 1.85
C THR A 88 10.92 -24.56 1.04
N SER A 89 12.04 -23.82 1.08
CA SER A 89 13.27 -24.11 0.31
C SER A 89 13.06 -24.22 -1.22
N LEU A 90 11.91 -23.76 -1.73
CA LEU A 90 11.59 -23.76 -3.17
C LEU A 90 12.22 -22.59 -3.92
N LEU A 91 12.55 -21.52 -3.20
CA LEU A 91 13.13 -20.28 -3.70
C LEU A 91 14.31 -19.88 -2.81
N THR A 92 15.26 -19.14 -3.37
CA THR A 92 16.37 -18.58 -2.56
C THR A 92 15.89 -17.41 -1.72
N GLN A 93 16.64 -17.08 -0.67
CA GLN A 93 16.32 -15.95 0.21
C GLN A 93 16.17 -14.62 -0.56
N ASP A 94 16.99 -14.38 -1.58
CA ASP A 94 16.91 -13.19 -2.42
C ASP A 94 15.65 -13.16 -3.28
N GLN A 95 15.25 -14.32 -3.82
CA GLN A 95 14.00 -14.44 -4.59
C GLN A 95 12.77 -14.20 -3.70
N CYS A 96 12.77 -14.75 -2.49
CA CYS A 96 11.73 -14.46 -1.49
C CYS A 96 11.72 -12.98 -1.08
N SER A 97 12.90 -12.38 -0.88
CA SER A 97 12.99 -10.96 -0.54
C SER A 97 12.47 -10.08 -1.67
N GLY A 98 12.80 -10.39 -2.92
CA GLY A 98 12.38 -9.59 -4.08
C GLY A 98 10.88 -9.55 -4.32
N PHE A 99 10.14 -10.59 -3.91
CA PHE A 99 8.69 -10.64 -4.02
C PHE A 99 7.95 -10.18 -2.76
N TYR A 100 8.46 -10.53 -1.56
CA TYR A 100 7.74 -10.27 -0.32
C TYR A 100 8.16 -8.99 0.41
N LYS A 101 9.26 -8.35 0.02
CA LYS A 101 9.78 -7.14 0.66
C LYS A 101 10.15 -6.09 -0.39
N HIS A 102 9.59 -4.90 -0.25
CA HIS A 102 9.89 -3.78 -1.14
C HIS A 102 10.27 -2.54 -0.34
N LEU A 103 11.34 -1.87 -0.77
CA LEU A 103 11.75 -0.56 -0.24
C LEU A 103 11.44 0.49 -1.30
N ILE A 104 10.42 1.32 -1.04
CA ILE A 104 9.99 2.38 -1.97
C ILE A 104 9.93 3.68 -1.17
N ASN A 105 10.62 4.72 -1.64
CA ASN A 105 10.68 6.03 -0.98
C ASN A 105 11.02 5.93 0.51
N ASN A 106 12.07 5.17 0.86
CA ASN A 106 12.50 4.92 2.24
C ASN A 106 11.46 4.24 3.16
N THR A 107 10.35 3.74 2.61
CA THR A 107 9.32 3.02 3.34
C THR A 107 9.39 1.55 2.99
N ASN A 108 9.44 0.69 4.01
CA ASN A 108 9.41 -0.76 3.86
C ASN A 108 7.95 -1.23 3.71
N TYR A 109 7.70 -1.99 2.65
CA TYR A 109 6.45 -2.66 2.37
C TYR A 109 6.66 -4.17 2.44
N THR A 110 5.82 -4.85 3.20
CA THR A 110 5.85 -6.32 3.32
C THR A 110 4.59 -6.92 2.76
N VAL A 111 4.74 -7.90 1.89
CA VAL A 111 3.64 -8.60 1.23
C VAL A 111 3.28 -9.86 2.00
N LYS A 112 1.99 -10.16 2.06
CA LYS A 112 1.43 -11.43 2.53
C LYS A 112 0.31 -11.84 1.60
N LEU A 113 0.27 -13.10 1.18
CA LEU A 113 -0.86 -13.66 0.44
C LEU A 113 -1.68 -14.52 1.40
N LEU A 114 -2.96 -14.20 1.49
CA LEU A 114 -3.94 -14.93 2.28
C LEU A 114 -4.78 -15.76 1.30
N ILE A 115 -4.54 -17.07 1.24
CA ILE A 115 -5.29 -17.95 0.34
C ILE A 115 -6.55 -18.39 1.08
N THR A 116 -7.72 -18.12 0.50
CA THR A 116 -9.00 -18.51 1.07
C THR A 116 -9.49 -19.74 0.32
N ASN A 117 -9.26 -20.93 0.87
CA ASN A 117 -9.79 -22.13 0.25
C ASN A 117 -11.31 -22.20 0.45
N GLY A 118 -12.06 -21.99 -0.63
CA GLY A 118 -13.48 -22.31 -0.69
C GLY A 118 -13.69 -23.81 -0.60
N GLN A 119 -14.51 -24.24 0.35
CA GLN A 119 -14.97 -25.62 0.47
C GLN A 119 -15.64 -26.07 -0.85
N THR A 120 -15.33 -27.30 -1.28
CA THR A 120 -16.20 -28.28 -1.99
C THR A 120 -17.26 -27.81 -2.99
N ASP A 121 -16.97 -26.87 -3.89
CA ASP A 121 -17.82 -26.57 -5.05
C ASP A 121 -16.98 -26.60 -6.34
N GLU A 122 -17.50 -27.19 -7.43
CA GLU A 122 -16.78 -27.43 -8.70
C GLU A 122 -16.08 -26.17 -9.29
N TRP A 123 -16.60 -24.97 -9.00
CA TRP A 123 -15.98 -23.70 -9.44
C TRP A 123 -14.74 -23.30 -8.62
N ASN A 124 -14.69 -23.70 -7.34
CA ASN A 124 -13.51 -23.55 -6.48
C ASN A 124 -12.37 -24.52 -6.87
N GLU A 125 -12.65 -25.51 -7.73
CA GLU A 125 -11.61 -26.37 -8.29
C GLU A 125 -10.79 -25.67 -9.38
N LYS A 126 -11.37 -24.72 -10.12
CA LYS A 126 -10.71 -24.06 -11.26
C LYS A 126 -10.03 -22.74 -10.90
N LEU A 127 -10.67 -21.92 -10.09
CA LEU A 127 -10.13 -20.62 -9.63
C LEU A 127 -9.95 -20.65 -8.12
N VAL A 128 -8.76 -20.25 -7.67
CA VAL A 128 -8.41 -20.17 -6.25
C VAL A 128 -8.37 -18.70 -5.83
N PRO A 129 -9.29 -18.26 -4.94
CA PRO A 129 -9.29 -16.89 -4.46
C PRO A 129 -8.17 -16.67 -3.45
N PHE A 130 -7.58 -15.48 -3.51
CA PHE A 130 -6.59 -15.03 -2.55
C PHE A 130 -6.72 -13.53 -2.29
N THR A 131 -6.15 -13.10 -1.18
CA THR A 131 -6.04 -11.69 -0.82
C THR A 131 -4.57 -11.33 -0.68
N ALA A 132 -4.10 -10.40 -1.51
CA ALA A 132 -2.80 -9.77 -1.34
C ALA A 132 -2.90 -8.67 -0.29
N ARG A 133 -2.22 -8.86 0.84
CA ARG A 133 -2.06 -7.87 1.91
C ARG A 133 -0.68 -7.24 1.80
N VAL A 134 -0.63 -5.91 1.82
CA VAL A 134 0.61 -5.15 1.89
C VAL A 134 0.63 -4.35 3.19
N ASP A 135 1.54 -4.72 4.09
CA ASP A 135 1.82 -4.02 5.33
C ASP A 135 2.87 -2.93 5.11
N TYR A 136 2.68 -1.75 5.69
CA TYR A 136 3.61 -0.62 5.65
C TYR A 136 3.54 0.18 6.94
N ASN A 137 4.62 0.91 7.26
CA ASN A 137 4.68 1.75 8.45
C ASN A 137 4.63 3.23 8.08
N ASP A 138 3.72 3.96 8.73
CA ASP A 138 3.58 5.41 8.61
C ASP A 138 3.45 6.05 10.01
N GLY A 139 4.40 5.71 10.89
CA GLY A 139 4.34 6.00 12.33
C GLY A 139 3.39 5.07 13.12
N ARG A 140 2.64 4.23 12.41
CA ARG A 140 1.82 3.11 12.91
C ARG A 140 1.84 2.00 11.87
N ASP A 141 1.60 0.77 12.31
CA ASP A 141 1.42 -0.35 11.39
C ASP A 141 0.09 -0.19 10.64
N ARG A 142 0.20 -0.10 9.32
CA ARG A 142 -0.92 0.02 8.38
C ARG A 142 -0.85 -1.11 7.39
N PHE A 143 -2.01 -1.40 6.80
CA PHE A 143 -2.09 -2.39 5.74
C PHE A 143 -3.15 -2.01 4.73
N VAL A 144 -3.01 -2.55 3.53
CA VAL A 144 -4.05 -2.58 2.50
C VAL A 144 -4.22 -4.01 2.01
N THR A 145 -5.41 -4.31 1.50
CA THR A 145 -5.74 -5.62 0.94
C THR A 145 -6.35 -5.44 -0.43
N VAL A 146 -5.98 -6.32 -1.36
CA VAL A 146 -6.57 -6.43 -2.70
C VAL A 146 -6.85 -7.90 -2.94
N GLU A 147 -8.04 -8.21 -3.43
CA GLU A 147 -8.47 -9.56 -3.75
C GLU A 147 -8.12 -9.92 -5.20
N GLY A 148 -7.86 -11.20 -5.44
CA GLY A 148 -7.54 -11.74 -6.76
C GLY A 148 -7.87 -13.23 -6.84
N ASN A 149 -7.81 -13.79 -8.06
CA ASN A 149 -8.09 -15.20 -8.31
C ASN A 149 -7.09 -15.78 -9.30
N TYR A 150 -6.39 -16.87 -8.94
CA TYR A 150 -5.48 -17.56 -9.87
C TYR A 150 -6.03 -18.93 -10.30
N LEU A 151 -5.63 -19.39 -11.48
CA LEU A 151 -6.03 -20.70 -11.98
C LEU A 151 -5.33 -21.83 -11.21
N ASN A 152 -6.10 -22.81 -10.78
CA ASN A 152 -5.58 -24.01 -10.14
C ASN A 152 -4.68 -24.79 -11.10
N THR A 153 -3.52 -25.24 -10.62
CA THR A 153 -2.51 -25.96 -11.39
C THR A 153 -3.04 -27.24 -12.03
N LYS A 154 -4.05 -27.89 -11.41
CA LYS A 154 -4.74 -29.06 -11.98
C LYS A 154 -5.38 -28.78 -13.36
N TRP A 155 -5.80 -27.54 -13.61
CA TRP A 155 -6.53 -27.14 -14.82
C TRP A 155 -5.68 -26.33 -15.80
N LYS A 156 -4.39 -26.08 -15.48
CA LYS A 156 -3.46 -25.31 -16.32
C LYS A 156 -3.04 -26.04 -17.60
N GLY A 157 -3.24 -27.37 -17.67
CA GLY A 157 -2.90 -28.22 -18.82
C GLY A 157 -4.04 -28.54 -19.80
N THR A 158 -5.28 -28.16 -19.47
CA THR A 158 -6.48 -28.43 -20.30
C THR A 158 -6.86 -27.28 -21.23
N SER A 159 -6.15 -26.15 -21.17
CA SER A 159 -6.31 -25.04 -22.10
C SER A 159 -5.26 -25.13 -23.21
N THR A 160 -5.44 -26.07 -24.13
CA THR A 160 -4.92 -25.94 -25.50
C THR A 160 -5.98 -25.26 -26.37
N PRO A 161 -5.60 -24.36 -27.28
CA PRO A 161 -6.53 -23.68 -28.19
C PRO A 161 -7.30 -24.64 -29.10
#